data_AF-A0A6C0DMH9-F1
#
_entry.id   AF-A0A6C0DMH9-F1
#
_cell.length_a   1.000
_cell.length_b   1.000
_cell.length_c   1.000
_cell.angle_alpha   90.00
_cell.angle_beta   90.00
_cell.angle_gamma   90.00
#
_symmetry.space_group_name_H-M   'P 1'
#
loop_
_entity.id
_entity.type
_entity.pdbx_description
1 polymer ?
#
loop_
_entity_poly.entity_id
_entity_poly.type
_entity_poly.pdbx_seq_one_letter_code
_entity_poly.pdbx_strand_id
1 'polypeptide(L)'
;MWYYNYYIAIIILAVIFFIVSTKNLKILISIIIVFIIAYYYFNKINEFNNLNKTNEKNIIESLNNDIKAREYVFNDIYYLKKFPDKVKYLYKDKNLLSIILNIRFIKKYDYEKYSNIIYQIDKFYKIYMFILADRYDINIYFNTFLLLRNSILKELYSIYIILPMKMKYYYGFDSFSELKKSILDFTNYSKKLITIIERFAKQEKNIYYLQDTKYKPYDGNIHDIY
;
A
#
# COMPACT_ATOMS: atom_id res chain seq x y z
N MET A 1 22.67 4.91 -28.01
CA MET A 1 22.09 6.14 -27.42
C MET A 1 22.74 6.58 -26.09
N TRP A 2 23.55 5.76 -25.41
CA TRP A 2 24.26 6.17 -24.18
C TRP A 2 25.59 6.90 -24.43
N TYR A 3 26.29 6.63 -25.54
CA TYR A 3 27.58 7.27 -25.87
C TYR A 3 27.51 8.78 -26.13
N TYR A 4 26.44 9.27 -26.77
CA TYR A 4 26.27 10.72 -27.01
C TYR A 4 26.16 11.53 -25.72
N ASN A 5 25.60 10.95 -24.65
CA ASN A 5 25.46 11.64 -23.36
C ASN A 5 26.81 11.89 -22.68
N TYR A 6 27.82 11.04 -22.89
CA TYR A 6 29.16 11.24 -22.32
C TYR A 6 29.92 12.37 -23.01
N TYR A 7 29.87 12.45 -24.34
CA TYR A 7 30.52 13.54 -25.07
C TYR A 7 29.91 14.91 -24.73
N ILE A 8 28.58 14.98 -24.61
CA ILE A 8 27.89 16.21 -24.18
C ILE A 8 28.29 16.57 -22.74
N ALA A 9 28.37 15.60 -21.83
CA ALA A 9 28.79 15.84 -20.45
C ALA A 9 30.23 16.36 -20.36
N ILE A 10 31.16 15.83 -21.18
CA ILE A 10 32.56 16.29 -21.23
C ILE A 10 32.64 17.73 -21.72
N ILE A 11 31.86 18.09 -22.75
CA ILE A 11 31.83 19.47 -23.27
C ILE A 11 31.27 20.43 -22.21
N ILE A 12 30.19 20.05 -21.51
CA ILE A 12 29.62 20.86 -20.42
C ILE A 12 30.64 21.04 -19.28
N LEU A 13 31.35 19.98 -18.88
CA LEU A 13 32.41 20.05 -17.87
C LEU A 13 33.56 20.96 -18.29
N ALA A 14 33.99 20.89 -19.55
CA ALA A 14 35.04 21.75 -20.08
C ALA A 14 34.64 23.24 -20.07
N VAL A 15 33.38 23.54 -20.44
CA VAL A 15 32.83 24.91 -20.38
C VAL A 15 32.76 25.42 -18.94
N ILE A 16 32.27 24.59 -18.01
CA ILE A 16 32.23 24.94 -16.58
C ILE A 16 33.64 25.20 -16.05
N PHE A 17 34.60 24.35 -16.40
CA PHE A 17 36.00 24.51 -15.99
C PHE A 17 36.59 25.83 -16.51
N PHE A 18 36.36 26.17 -17.78
CA PHE A 18 36.83 27.43 -18.37
C PHE A 18 36.21 28.67 -17.69
N ILE A 19 34.92 28.62 -17.35
CA ILE A 19 34.25 29.71 -16.63
C ILE A 19 34.81 29.85 -15.21
N VAL A 20 35.12 28.73 -14.54
CA VAL A 20 35.67 28.72 -13.18
C VAL A 20 37.14 29.16 -13.16
N SER A 21 37.94 28.81 -14.17
CA SER A 21 39.37 29.14 -14.23
C SER A 21 39.67 30.63 -14.38
N THR A 22 38.69 31.43 -14.82
CA THR A 22 38.80 32.89 -14.97
C THR A 22 38.38 33.68 -13.72
N LYS A 23 37.95 32.99 -12.64
CA LYS A 23 37.43 33.64 -11.42
C LYS A 23 38.51 33.85 -10.36
N ASN A 24 38.27 34.83 -9.50
CA ASN A 24 39.13 35.16 -8.37
C ASN A 24 39.18 34.01 -7.34
N LEU A 25 40.32 33.83 -6.67
CA LEU A 25 40.62 32.73 -5.74
C LEU A 25 39.57 32.61 -4.61
N LYS A 26 39.06 33.74 -4.12
CA LYS A 26 37.96 33.78 -3.12
C LYS A 26 36.66 33.13 -3.62
N ILE A 27 36.32 33.30 -4.90
CA ILE A 27 35.11 32.72 -5.52
C ILE A 27 35.29 31.22 -5.71
N LEU A 28 36.49 30.77 -6.13
CA LEU A 28 36.86 29.36 -6.24
C LEU A 28 36.73 28.63 -4.89
N ILE A 29 37.26 29.21 -3.80
CA ILE A 29 37.13 28.64 -2.45
C ILE A 29 35.65 28.52 -2.04
N SER A 30 34.83 29.53 -2.30
CA SER A 30 33.40 29.49 -2.00
C SER A 30 32.67 28.37 -2.76
N ILE A 31 32.99 28.18 -4.04
CA ILE A 31 32.42 27.10 -4.87
C ILE A 31 32.82 25.72 -4.30
N ILE A 32 34.08 25.54 -3.92
CA ILE A 32 34.58 24.29 -3.32
C ILE A 32 33.84 23.97 -2.02
N ILE A 33 33.65 24.98 -1.14
CA ILE A 33 32.91 24.81 0.11
C ILE A 33 31.46 24.39 -0.17
N VAL A 34 30.80 25.01 -1.14
CA VAL A 34 29.43 24.62 -1.54
C VAL A 34 29.38 23.19 -2.06
N PHE A 35 30.37 22.74 -2.84
CA PHE A 35 30.46 21.35 -3.30
C PHE A 35 30.66 20.36 -2.15
N ILE A 36 31.51 20.69 -1.17
CA ILE A 36 31.74 19.84 0.00
C ILE A 36 30.45 19.70 0.82
N ILE A 37 29.74 20.81 1.05
CA ILE A 37 28.46 20.81 1.76
C ILE A 37 27.41 20.00 0.97
N ALA A 38 27.28 20.26 -0.33
CA ALA A 38 26.34 19.54 -1.20
C ALA A 38 26.62 18.03 -1.22
N TYR A 39 27.89 17.63 -1.30
CA TYR A 39 28.30 16.23 -1.25
C TYR A 39 27.94 15.57 0.09
N TYR A 40 28.18 16.26 1.21
CA TYR A 40 27.80 15.76 2.54
C TYR A 40 26.29 15.55 2.66
N TYR A 41 25.48 16.53 2.25
CA TYR A 41 24.02 16.41 2.25
C TYR A 41 23.52 15.31 1.32
N PHE A 42 24.11 15.19 0.12
CA PHE A 42 23.77 14.14 -0.83
C PHE A 42 24.01 12.74 -0.24
N ASN A 43 25.14 12.52 0.44
CA ASN A 43 25.43 11.25 1.10
C ASN A 43 24.47 10.95 2.26
N LYS A 44 24.17 11.94 3.11
CA LYS A 44 23.15 11.82 4.18
C LYS A 44 21.77 11.42 3.63
N ILE A 45 21.36 12.04 2.52
CA ILE A 45 20.09 11.73 1.85
C ILE A 45 20.11 10.30 1.30
N ASN A 46 21.24 9.86 0.71
CA ASN A 46 21.37 8.50 0.18
C ASN A 46 21.36 7.44 1.28
N GLU A 47 22.04 7.67 2.40
CA GLU A 47 21.98 6.76 3.56
C GLU A 47 20.55 6.63 4.10
N PHE A 48 19.86 7.76 4.29
CA PHE A 48 18.46 7.77 4.71
C PHE A 48 17.55 7.01 3.73
N ASN A 49 17.72 7.23 2.43
CA ASN A 49 16.95 6.54 1.39
C ASN A 49 17.23 5.03 1.37
N ASN A 50 18.49 4.61 1.58
CA ASN A 50 18.86 3.21 1.63
C ASN A 50 18.24 2.49 2.84
N LEU A 51 18.28 3.12 4.02
CA LEU A 51 17.62 2.61 5.24
C LEU A 51 16.10 2.46 5.06
N ASN A 52 15.45 3.42 4.40
CA ASN A 52 14.01 3.32 4.16
C ASN A 52 13.67 2.19 3.18
N LYS A 53 14.46 2.02 2.11
CA LYS A 53 14.28 0.92 1.15
C LYS A 53 14.47 -0.45 1.79
N THR A 54 15.46 -0.62 2.66
CA THR A 54 15.66 -1.88 3.39
C THR A 54 14.50 -2.16 4.33
N ASN A 55 14.01 -1.14 5.05
CA ASN A 55 12.84 -1.28 5.94
C ASN A 55 11.57 -1.67 5.16
N GLU A 56 11.25 -1.02 4.05
CA GLU A 56 10.10 -1.37 3.21
C GLU A 56 10.22 -2.81 2.67
N LYS A 57 11.41 -3.20 2.20
CA LYS A 57 11.67 -4.57 1.73
C LYS A 57 11.46 -5.60 2.84
N ASN A 58 11.95 -5.32 4.05
CA ASN A 58 11.80 -6.20 5.21
C ASN A 58 10.33 -6.37 5.61
N ILE A 59 9.53 -5.29 5.57
CA ILE A 59 8.09 -5.33 5.83
C ILE A 59 7.38 -6.21 4.79
N ILE A 60 7.68 -6.03 3.51
CA ILE A 60 7.09 -6.81 2.41
C ILE A 60 7.45 -8.28 2.53
N GLU A 61 8.71 -8.59 2.84
CA GLU A 61 9.18 -9.96 3.03
C GLU A 61 8.51 -10.63 4.23
N SER A 62 8.38 -9.91 5.34
CA SER A 62 7.62 -10.35 6.51
C SER A 62 6.17 -10.69 6.15
N LEU A 63 5.48 -9.85 5.38
CA LEU A 63 4.11 -10.11 4.94
C LEU A 63 4.00 -11.32 4.01
N ASN A 64 4.95 -11.46 3.08
CA ASN A 64 4.98 -12.64 2.21
C ASN A 64 5.16 -13.93 3.03
N ASN A 65 6.00 -13.90 4.07
CA ASN A 65 6.16 -15.03 4.97
C ASN A 65 4.89 -15.30 5.80
N ASP A 66 4.14 -14.27 6.15
CA ASP A 66 2.84 -14.41 6.82
C ASP A 66 1.76 -15.06 5.93
N ILE A 67 1.96 -15.17 4.61
CA ILE A 67 0.98 -15.75 3.65
C ILE A 67 1.43 -17.12 3.16
N LYS A 68 2.74 -17.34 3.05
CA LYS A 68 3.32 -18.61 2.60
C LYS A 68 2.97 -19.81 3.48
N ALA A 69 2.75 -19.60 4.78
CA ALA A 69 2.49 -20.69 5.73
C ALA A 69 1.07 -21.27 5.61
N ARG A 70 0.22 -20.76 4.70
CA ARG A 70 -1.09 -21.33 4.45
C ARG A 70 -0.96 -22.61 3.61
N GLU A 71 -0.98 -23.74 4.29
CA GLU A 71 -1.11 -25.05 3.66
C GLU A 71 -2.53 -25.20 3.08
N TYR A 72 -2.60 -25.74 1.87
CA TYR A 72 -3.89 -26.05 1.24
C TYR A 72 -4.48 -27.27 1.91
N VAL A 73 -5.78 -27.23 2.19
CA VAL A 73 -6.57 -28.47 2.15
C VAL A 73 -6.69 -28.82 0.67
N PHE A 74 -5.66 -29.47 0.11
CA PHE A 74 -5.71 -30.03 -1.23
C PHE A 74 -6.66 -31.23 -1.13
N ASN A 75 -7.88 -31.06 -1.61
CA ASN A 75 -8.87 -32.12 -1.64
C ASN A 75 -9.36 -32.21 -3.08
N ASP A 76 -9.24 -33.39 -3.69
CA ASP A 76 -9.54 -33.65 -5.11
C ASP A 76 -10.98 -33.31 -5.51
N ILE A 77 -11.84 -33.11 -4.51
CA ILE A 77 -13.26 -32.75 -4.63
C ILE A 77 -13.47 -31.25 -4.89
N TYR A 78 -12.53 -30.39 -4.49
CA TYR A 78 -12.67 -28.94 -4.59
C TYR A 78 -11.59 -28.34 -5.48
N TYR A 79 -11.99 -27.73 -6.61
CA TYR A 79 -11.11 -26.90 -7.46
C TYR A 79 -10.72 -25.58 -6.77
N LEU A 80 -10.02 -25.67 -5.64
CA LEU A 80 -9.50 -24.50 -4.93
C LEU A 80 -8.24 -24.01 -5.66
N LYS A 81 -8.33 -22.84 -6.28
CA LYS A 81 -7.17 -22.17 -6.88
C LYS A 81 -6.11 -21.91 -5.81
N LYS A 82 -4.85 -22.18 -6.15
CA LYS A 82 -3.67 -21.89 -5.33
C LYS A 82 -3.73 -20.44 -4.81
N PHE A 83 -3.59 -20.29 -3.51
CA PHE A 83 -3.38 -19.05 -2.78
C PHE A 83 -2.00 -18.49 -3.17
N PRO A 84 -1.87 -17.17 -3.37
CA PRO A 84 -0.62 -16.62 -3.86
C PRO A 84 0.47 -16.71 -2.79
N ASP A 85 1.66 -17.15 -3.19
CA ASP A 85 2.83 -17.22 -2.29
C ASP A 85 3.40 -15.83 -1.93
N LYS A 86 2.97 -14.78 -2.65
CA LYS A 86 3.42 -13.39 -2.49
C LYS A 86 2.31 -12.39 -2.79
N VAL A 87 2.31 -11.29 -2.03
CA VAL A 87 1.47 -10.12 -2.28
C VAL A 87 2.02 -9.32 -3.45
N LYS A 88 1.15 -8.84 -4.34
CA LYS A 88 1.58 -8.20 -5.60
C LYS A 88 1.23 -6.70 -5.67
N TYR A 89 0.14 -6.30 -5.03
CA TYR A 89 -0.46 -4.98 -5.20
C TYR A 89 -0.57 -4.23 -3.88
N LEU A 90 -0.92 -4.91 -2.77
CA LEU A 90 -1.14 -4.27 -1.46
C LEU A 90 -0.02 -3.32 -1.03
N TYR A 91 1.25 -3.75 -1.16
CA TYR A 91 2.39 -2.99 -0.67
C TYR A 91 2.63 -1.67 -1.41
N LYS A 92 1.96 -1.46 -2.55
CA LYS A 92 2.00 -0.20 -3.30
C LYS A 92 1.11 0.88 -2.67
N ASP A 93 0.19 0.48 -1.78
CA ASP A 93 -0.71 1.38 -1.06
C ASP A 93 -0.35 1.44 0.43
N LYS A 94 0.18 2.60 0.86
CA LYS A 94 0.64 2.77 2.25
C LYS A 94 -0.50 2.68 3.27
N ASN A 95 -1.72 3.08 2.91
CA ASN A 95 -2.87 3.09 3.82
C ASN A 95 -3.41 1.67 4.01
N LEU A 96 -3.53 0.89 2.95
CA LEU A 96 -3.92 -0.51 3.06
C LEU A 96 -2.84 -1.34 3.76
N LEU A 97 -1.56 -1.04 3.50
CA LEU A 97 -0.45 -1.70 4.17
C LEU A 97 -0.48 -1.43 5.68
N SER A 98 -0.70 -0.18 6.11
CA SER A 98 -0.76 0.14 7.54
C SER A 98 -1.93 -0.54 8.24
N ILE A 99 -3.10 -0.63 7.60
CA ILE A 99 -4.26 -1.37 8.12
C ILE A 99 -3.88 -2.84 8.34
N ILE A 100 -3.25 -3.50 7.35
CA ILE A 100 -2.84 -4.90 7.45
C ILE A 100 -1.81 -5.14 8.56
N LEU A 101 -0.88 -4.19 8.75
CA LEU A 101 0.12 -4.28 9.81
C LEU A 101 -0.50 -4.09 11.19
N ASN A 102 -1.45 -3.15 11.34
CA ASN A 102 -2.15 -2.91 12.60
C ASN A 102 -2.92 -4.16 13.06
N ILE A 103 -3.57 -4.87 12.13
CA ILE A 103 -4.35 -6.06 12.46
C ILE A 103 -3.48 -7.34 12.54
N ARG A 104 -2.16 -7.25 12.39
CA ARG A 104 -1.27 -8.43 12.34
C ARG A 104 -1.35 -9.33 13.58
N PHE A 105 -1.75 -8.79 14.73
CA PHE A 105 -1.95 -9.56 15.96
C PHE A 105 -3.00 -10.68 15.83
N ILE A 106 -3.97 -10.55 14.91
CA ILE A 106 -4.99 -11.57 14.63
C ILE A 106 -4.35 -12.91 14.27
N LYS A 107 -3.19 -12.88 13.59
CA LYS A 107 -2.44 -14.07 13.17
C LYS A 107 -2.23 -15.08 14.30
N LYS A 108 -2.12 -14.62 15.54
CA LYS A 108 -1.94 -15.47 16.73
C LYS A 108 -3.18 -16.26 17.12
N TYR A 109 -4.36 -15.78 16.76
CA TYR A 109 -5.65 -16.38 17.10
C TYR A 109 -6.23 -17.16 15.93
N ASP A 110 -6.16 -16.58 14.73
CA ASP A 110 -6.63 -17.20 13.50
C ASP A 110 -5.75 -16.76 12.33
N TYR A 111 -4.78 -17.62 12.02
CA TYR A 111 -3.85 -17.43 10.92
C TYR A 111 -4.57 -17.42 9.56
N GLU A 112 -5.56 -18.29 9.38
CA GLU A 112 -6.29 -18.41 8.13
C GLU A 112 -7.12 -17.16 7.84
N LYS A 113 -7.82 -16.65 8.85
CA LYS A 113 -8.60 -15.42 8.72
C LYS A 113 -7.71 -14.22 8.42
N TYR A 114 -6.57 -14.09 9.11
CA TYR A 114 -5.61 -13.03 8.83
C TYR A 114 -5.07 -13.10 7.39
N SER A 115 -4.62 -14.28 6.94
CA SER A 115 -4.11 -14.46 5.58
C SER A 115 -5.20 -14.21 4.53
N ASN A 116 -6.43 -14.69 4.75
CA ASN A 116 -7.58 -14.44 3.87
C ASN A 116 -7.86 -12.94 3.69
N ILE A 117 -7.80 -12.17 4.79
CA ILE A 117 -7.97 -10.70 4.74
C ILE A 117 -6.87 -10.06 3.88
N ILE A 118 -5.61 -10.44 4.07
CA ILE A 118 -4.50 -9.91 3.24
C ILE A 118 -4.76 -10.18 1.76
N TYR A 119 -5.18 -11.39 1.42
CA TYR A 119 -5.46 -11.77 0.04
C TYR A 119 -6.66 -11.02 -0.55
N GLN A 120 -7.72 -10.84 0.22
CA GLN A 120 -8.88 -10.08 -0.23
C GLN A 120 -8.51 -8.60 -0.45
N ILE A 121 -7.70 -7.99 0.43
CA ILE A 121 -7.25 -6.61 0.26
C ILE A 121 -6.30 -6.48 -0.95
N ASP A 122 -5.40 -7.43 -1.17
CA ASP A 122 -4.53 -7.42 -2.37
C ASP A 122 -5.36 -7.47 -3.67
N LYS A 123 -6.37 -8.33 -3.72
CA LYS A 123 -7.33 -8.40 -4.85
C LYS A 123 -8.14 -7.13 -5.00
N PHE A 124 -8.66 -6.59 -3.90
CA PHE A 124 -9.42 -5.35 -3.88
C PHE A 124 -8.63 -4.21 -4.48
N TYR A 125 -7.37 -4.05 -4.06
CA TYR A 125 -6.49 -3.02 -4.61
C TYR A 125 -6.07 -3.28 -6.06
N LYS A 126 -5.88 -4.55 -6.45
CA LYS A 126 -5.66 -4.92 -7.86
C LYS A 126 -6.80 -4.43 -8.75
N ILE A 127 -8.05 -4.72 -8.37
CA ILE A 127 -9.23 -4.33 -9.17
C ILE A 127 -9.30 -2.81 -9.29
N TYR A 128 -9.12 -2.08 -8.18
CA TYR A 128 -9.04 -0.63 -8.19
C TYR A 128 -8.01 -0.10 -9.20
N MET A 129 -6.77 -0.57 -9.11
CA MET A 129 -5.70 -0.15 -10.01
C MET A 129 -5.98 -0.49 -11.47
N PHE A 130 -6.62 -1.63 -11.74
CA PHE A 130 -6.89 -2.09 -13.10
C PHE A 130 -8.06 -1.35 -13.73
N ILE A 131 -9.06 -0.94 -12.94
CA ILE A 131 -10.12 -0.01 -13.35
C ILE A 131 -9.49 1.33 -13.77
N LEU A 132 -8.64 1.91 -12.91
CA LEU A 132 -8.01 3.21 -13.20
C LEU A 132 -7.00 3.16 -14.36
N ALA A 133 -6.37 2.02 -14.57
CA ALA A 133 -5.47 1.79 -15.71
C ALA A 133 -6.21 1.39 -17.00
N ASP A 134 -7.55 1.48 -17.01
CA ASP A 134 -8.41 1.12 -18.14
C ASP A 134 -8.23 -0.30 -18.67
N ARG A 135 -7.76 -1.22 -17.80
CA ARG A 135 -7.61 -2.64 -18.14
C ARG A 135 -8.86 -3.44 -17.86
N TYR A 136 -9.70 -2.98 -16.93
CA TYR A 136 -10.96 -3.59 -16.54
C TYR A 136 -12.11 -2.64 -16.83
N ASP A 137 -13.16 -3.17 -17.47
CA ASP A 137 -14.39 -2.42 -17.70
C ASP A 137 -15.04 -2.06 -16.36
N ILE A 138 -15.22 -0.75 -16.14
CA ILE A 138 -15.77 -0.20 -14.91
C ILE A 138 -17.18 -0.75 -14.65
N ASN A 139 -18.01 -0.91 -15.69
CA ASN A 139 -19.39 -1.36 -15.52
C ASN A 139 -19.48 -2.78 -14.94
N ILE A 140 -18.50 -3.63 -15.27
CA ILE A 140 -18.45 -5.03 -14.82
C ILE A 140 -17.72 -5.12 -13.47
N TYR A 141 -16.55 -4.48 -13.37
CA TYR A 141 -15.65 -4.69 -12.25
C TYR A 141 -15.95 -3.81 -11.04
N PHE A 142 -16.73 -2.74 -11.18
CA PHE A 142 -17.14 -1.91 -10.03
C PHE A 142 -17.98 -2.69 -9.02
N ASN A 143 -18.95 -3.49 -9.49
CA ASN A 143 -19.72 -4.35 -8.59
C ASN A 143 -18.81 -5.38 -7.88
N THR A 144 -17.86 -5.98 -8.62
CA THR A 144 -16.88 -6.91 -8.03
C THR A 144 -16.04 -6.22 -6.96
N PHE A 145 -15.63 -4.97 -7.19
CA PHE A 145 -14.91 -4.15 -6.22
C PHE A 145 -15.73 -3.90 -4.95
N LEU A 146 -17.00 -3.56 -5.09
CA LEU A 146 -17.91 -3.37 -3.94
C LEU A 146 -18.15 -4.67 -3.17
N LEU A 147 -18.31 -5.80 -3.86
CA LEU A 147 -18.44 -7.12 -3.21
C LEU A 147 -17.20 -7.48 -2.40
N LEU A 148 -16.00 -7.24 -2.94
CA LEU A 148 -14.75 -7.46 -2.20
C LEU A 148 -14.65 -6.56 -0.98
N ARG A 149 -14.99 -5.26 -1.09
CA ARG A 149 -15.05 -4.35 0.06
C ARG A 149 -15.90 -4.93 1.18
N ASN A 150 -17.10 -5.41 0.86
CA ASN A 150 -18.04 -5.91 1.86
C ASN A 150 -17.58 -7.25 2.45
N SER A 151 -16.96 -8.10 1.64
CA SER A 151 -16.32 -9.34 2.11
C SER A 151 -15.22 -9.03 3.14
N ILE A 152 -14.35 -8.05 2.86
CA ILE A 152 -13.28 -7.64 3.78
C ILE A 152 -13.87 -7.10 5.09
N LEU A 153 -14.89 -6.24 5.02
CA LEU A 153 -15.56 -5.72 6.21
C LEU A 153 -16.17 -6.84 7.04
N LYS A 154 -16.89 -7.77 6.40
CA LYS A 154 -17.49 -8.92 7.07
C LYS A 154 -16.43 -9.78 7.77
N GLU A 155 -15.32 -10.06 7.10
CA GLU A 155 -14.19 -10.79 7.69
C GLU A 155 -13.64 -10.05 8.91
N LEU A 156 -13.39 -8.74 8.79
CA LEU A 156 -12.88 -7.93 9.90
C LEU A 156 -13.84 -7.91 11.11
N TYR A 157 -15.15 -7.73 10.88
CA TYR A 157 -16.13 -7.79 11.98
C TYR A 157 -16.24 -9.18 12.60
N SER A 158 -16.07 -10.25 11.83
CA SER A 158 -16.11 -11.62 12.36
C SER A 158 -14.96 -11.93 13.32
N ILE A 159 -13.94 -11.09 13.38
CA ILE A 159 -12.78 -11.26 14.26
C ILE A 159 -13.14 -10.98 15.71
N TYR A 160 -14.12 -10.11 15.98
CA TYR A 160 -14.57 -9.85 17.35
C TYR A 160 -14.98 -11.14 18.09
N ILE A 161 -15.43 -12.16 17.36
CA ILE A 161 -15.82 -13.47 17.92
C ILE A 161 -14.61 -14.26 18.43
N ILE A 162 -13.44 -14.12 17.81
CA ILE A 162 -12.24 -14.91 18.11
C ILE A 162 -11.22 -14.20 18.99
N LEU A 163 -11.31 -12.87 19.12
CA LEU A 163 -10.35 -12.09 19.87
C LEU A 163 -10.71 -12.00 21.36
N PRO A 164 -9.74 -12.14 22.27
CA PRO A 164 -9.92 -11.71 23.65
C PRO A 164 -9.95 -10.18 23.72
N MET A 165 -10.82 -9.64 24.56
CA MET A 165 -10.94 -8.19 24.75
C MET A 165 -9.64 -7.55 25.28
N LYS A 166 -8.96 -8.23 26.21
CA LYS A 166 -7.65 -7.84 26.74
C LYS A 166 -6.67 -8.99 26.60
N MET A 167 -5.47 -8.68 26.10
CA MET A 167 -4.41 -9.68 26.00
C MET A 167 -3.70 -9.85 27.34
N LYS A 168 -3.71 -11.06 27.89
CA LYS A 168 -3.13 -11.40 29.21
C LYS A 168 -1.65 -11.00 29.35
N TYR A 169 -0.88 -11.12 28.27
CA TYR A 169 0.58 -10.91 28.28
C TYR A 169 1.03 -9.63 27.55
N TYR A 170 0.08 -8.81 27.07
CA TYR A 170 0.36 -7.52 26.43
C TYR A 170 -0.35 -6.41 27.21
N TYR A 171 0.30 -5.95 28.27
CA TYR A 171 -0.22 -4.86 29.11
C TYR A 171 -0.43 -3.60 28.26
N GLY A 172 -1.63 -3.03 28.36
CA GLY A 172 -2.01 -1.82 27.61
C GLY A 172 -2.44 -2.04 26.16
N PHE A 173 -2.43 -3.28 25.66
CA PHE A 173 -2.93 -3.58 24.32
C PHE A 173 -4.40 -4.00 24.34
N ASP A 174 -5.27 -3.12 23.85
CA ASP A 174 -6.70 -3.40 23.65
C ASP A 174 -6.93 -3.88 22.22
N SER A 175 -7.20 -5.17 22.07
CA SER A 175 -7.36 -5.81 20.75
C SER A 175 -8.64 -5.34 20.04
N PHE A 176 -9.67 -4.99 20.80
CA PHE A 176 -10.95 -4.55 20.26
C PHE A 176 -10.85 -3.12 19.76
N SER A 177 -10.16 -2.26 20.50
CA SER A 177 -9.89 -0.88 20.10
C SER A 177 -9.06 -0.82 18.81
N GLU A 178 -7.97 -1.59 18.74
CA GLU A 178 -7.12 -1.62 17.54
C GLU A 178 -7.83 -2.21 16.31
N LEU A 179 -8.68 -3.24 16.53
CA LEU A 179 -9.53 -3.76 15.46
C LEU A 179 -10.57 -2.72 15.01
N LYS A 180 -11.25 -2.05 15.95
CA LYS A 180 -12.26 -1.01 15.66
C LYS A 180 -11.65 0.12 14.82
N LYS A 181 -10.47 0.59 15.21
CA LYS A 181 -9.70 1.59 14.48
C LYS A 181 -9.37 1.12 13.06
N SER A 182 -8.88 -0.11 12.91
CA SER A 182 -8.53 -0.66 11.60
C SER A 182 -9.74 -0.84 10.68
N ILE A 183 -10.90 -1.24 11.21
CA ILE A 183 -12.17 -1.30 10.48
C ILE A 183 -12.60 0.09 10.01
N LEU A 184 -12.51 1.09 10.88
CA LEU A 184 -12.85 2.47 10.54
C LEU A 184 -11.92 3.03 9.46
N ASP A 185 -10.61 2.82 9.60
CA ASP A 185 -9.60 3.24 8.64
C ASP A 185 -9.85 2.61 7.26
N PHE A 186 -10.13 1.30 7.21
CA PHE A 186 -10.50 0.61 5.96
C PHE A 186 -11.82 1.14 5.38
N THR A 187 -12.82 1.38 6.21
CA THR A 187 -14.13 1.89 5.76
C THR A 187 -13.99 3.27 5.13
N ASN A 188 -13.27 4.17 5.79
CA ASN A 188 -13.04 5.52 5.31
C ASN A 188 -12.16 5.53 4.06
N TYR A 189 -11.12 4.69 4.02
CA TYR A 189 -10.25 4.60 2.87
C TYR A 189 -10.96 4.01 1.65
N SER A 190 -11.70 2.92 1.82
CA SER A 190 -12.47 2.31 0.74
C SER A 190 -13.53 3.25 0.17
N LYS A 191 -14.19 4.07 1.01
CA LYS A 191 -15.08 5.16 0.55
C LYS A 191 -14.36 6.16 -0.34
N LYS A 192 -13.15 6.59 0.03
CA LYS A 192 -12.33 7.48 -0.81
C LYS A 192 -12.00 6.84 -2.16
N LEU A 193 -11.65 5.55 -2.20
CA LEU A 193 -11.38 4.84 -3.45
C LEU A 193 -12.61 4.76 -4.36
N ILE A 194 -13.81 4.55 -3.80
CA ILE A 194 -15.08 4.57 -4.54
C ILE A 194 -15.26 5.94 -5.20
N THR A 195 -15.11 7.03 -4.45
CA THR A 195 -15.24 8.39 -5.00
C THR A 195 -14.24 8.66 -6.12
N ILE A 196 -13.02 8.13 -6.04
CA ILE A 196 -12.02 8.24 -7.12
C ILE A 196 -12.49 7.48 -8.37
N ILE A 197 -12.99 6.25 -8.22
CA ILE A 197 -13.51 5.47 -9.35
C ILE A 197 -14.71 6.19 -10.00
N GLU A 198 -15.64 6.73 -9.20
CA GLU A 198 -16.80 7.48 -9.70
C GLU A 198 -16.38 8.71 -10.51
N ARG A 199 -15.40 9.47 -10.00
CA ARG A 199 -14.85 10.64 -10.71
C ARG A 199 -14.18 10.22 -12.01
N PHE A 200 -13.36 9.16 -11.98
CA PHE A 200 -12.72 8.61 -13.16
C PHE A 200 -13.74 8.16 -14.21
N ALA A 201 -14.78 7.42 -13.79
CA ALA A 201 -15.86 6.98 -14.68
C ALA A 201 -16.59 8.15 -15.33
N LYS A 202 -16.87 9.21 -14.57
CA LYS A 202 -17.54 10.41 -15.08
C LYS A 202 -16.66 11.22 -16.05
N GLN A 203 -15.39 11.41 -15.73
CA GLN A 203 -14.47 12.29 -16.48
C GLN A 203 -13.89 11.62 -17.73
N GLU A 204 -13.41 10.38 -17.59
CA GLU A 204 -12.67 9.70 -18.67
C GLU A 204 -13.57 8.80 -19.52
N LYS A 205 -14.68 8.30 -18.94
CA LYS A 205 -15.57 7.32 -19.61
C LYS A 205 -16.96 7.85 -19.93
N ASN A 206 -17.30 9.08 -19.51
CA ASN A 206 -18.64 9.66 -19.62
C ASN A 206 -19.74 8.75 -19.03
N ILE A 207 -19.41 7.93 -18.02
CA ILE A 207 -20.35 7.09 -17.28
C ILE A 207 -20.81 7.86 -16.05
N TYR A 208 -22.07 8.29 -16.04
CA TYR A 208 -22.62 9.11 -14.96
C TYR A 208 -23.17 8.28 -13.79
N TYR A 209 -23.48 7.00 -14.02
CA TYR A 209 -24.07 6.12 -13.02
C TYR A 209 -23.34 4.78 -13.00
N LEU A 210 -22.75 4.46 -11.85
CA LEU A 210 -22.25 3.13 -11.55
C LEU A 210 -23.26 2.41 -10.66
N GLN A 211 -23.51 1.13 -10.92
CA GLN A 211 -24.45 0.35 -10.11
C GLN A 211 -23.97 0.25 -8.65
N ASP A 212 -24.93 0.37 -7.73
CA ASP A 212 -24.85 0.08 -6.29
C ASP A 212 -24.18 1.13 -5.39
N THR A 213 -24.62 2.39 -5.50
CA THR A 213 -24.38 3.43 -4.47
C THR A 213 -25.45 3.48 -3.37
N LYS A 214 -26.35 2.49 -3.29
CA LYS A 214 -27.37 2.45 -2.22
C LYS A 214 -26.67 2.34 -0.86
N TYR A 215 -27.07 3.22 0.06
CA TYR A 215 -26.63 3.23 1.45
C TYR A 215 -26.85 1.86 2.08
N LYS A 216 -25.78 1.25 2.61
CA LYS A 216 -25.84 -0.09 3.21
C LYS A 216 -26.01 0.03 4.73
N PRO A 217 -26.66 -0.94 5.41
CA PRO A 217 -27.00 -0.81 6.84
C PRO A 217 -25.79 -0.51 7.76
N TYR A 218 -24.59 -1.00 7.39
CA TYR A 218 -23.36 -0.77 8.15
C TYR A 218 -22.67 0.57 7.84
N ASP A 219 -23.09 1.32 6.81
CA ASP A 219 -22.55 2.65 6.54
C ASP A 219 -23.09 3.72 7.52
N GLY A 220 -24.13 3.37 8.31
CA GLY A 220 -24.77 4.21 9.33
C GLY A 220 -24.78 3.68 10.76
N ASN A 221 -24.37 2.43 10.99
CA ASN A 221 -24.38 1.86 12.33
C ASN A 221 -23.21 2.43 13.15
N ILE A 222 -23.51 3.52 13.86
CA ILE A 222 -22.73 4.08 14.98
C ILE A 222 -23.02 3.29 16.27
N HIS A 223 -24.00 2.38 16.26
CA HIS A 223 -24.26 1.52 17.40
C HIS A 223 -23.08 0.58 17.62
N ASP A 224 -22.36 0.84 18.71
CA ASP A 224 -21.31 -0.01 19.24
C ASP A 224 -21.83 -1.45 19.28
N ILE A 225 -21.21 -2.30 18.48
CA ILE A 225 -21.39 -3.74 18.55
C ILE A 225 -20.70 -4.16 19.85
N TYR A 226 -21.52 -4.41 20.89
CA TYR A 226 -21.10 -4.97 22.17
C TYR A 226 -20.76 -6.46 22.06
#